data_AF-A0A947Z8B1-F1
#
_entry.id   AF-A0A947Z8B1-F1
#
_cell.length_a   1.000
_cell.length_b   1.000
_cell.length_c   1.000
_cell.angle_alpha   90.00
_cell.angle_beta   90.00
_cell.angle_gamma   90.00
#
_symmetry.space_group_name_H-M   'P 1'
#
loop_
_entity.id
_entity.type
_entity.pdbx_description
1 polymer ?
#
loop_
_entity_poly.entity_id
_entity_poly.type
_entity_poly.pdbx_seq_one_letter_code
_entity_poly.pdbx_strand_id
1 'polypeptide(L)' 'MQFSCALDSTGHPYCWGRNSNGQIGVNSDGAWYARPISVFTP' A
#
# COMPACT_ATOMS: atom_id res chain seq x y z
N MET A 1 -0.59 -10.18 10.72
CA MET A 1 -0.08 -9.11 9.84
C MET A 1 -0.55 -9.42 8.43
N GLN A 2 -1.51 -8.69 7.88
CA GLN A 2 -1.98 -8.95 6.52
C GLN A 2 -2.01 -7.63 5.76
N PHE A 3 -1.14 -7.54 4.77
CA PHE A 3 -1.13 -6.51 3.74
C PHE A 3 -0.92 -7.23 2.41
N SER A 4 -1.36 -6.62 1.32
CA SER A 4 -1.22 -7.19 -0.02
C SER A 4 -0.86 -6.08 -0.97
N CYS A 5 -0.09 -6.42 -2.01
CA CYS A 5 0.29 -5.50 -3.07
C CYS A 5 0.04 -6.14 -4.44
N ALA A 6 -0.27 -5.31 -5.42
CA ALA A 6 -0.42 -5.68 -6.81
C ALA A 6 0.09 -4.56 -7.72
N LEU A 7 0.37 -4.90 -8.98
CA LEU A 7 0.72 -3.95 -10.03
C LEU A 7 -0.50 -3.81 -10.96
N ASP A 8 -0.75 -2.59 -11.45
CA ASP A 8 -1.68 -2.42 -12.56
C ASP A 8 -1.04 -2.79 -13.90
N SER A 9 -1.81 -2.73 -14.98
CA SER A 9 -1.35 -3.04 -16.34
C SER A 9 -0.24 -2.11 -16.85
N THR A 10 -0.02 -0.96 -16.20
CA THR A 10 1.02 0.01 -16.51
C THR A 10 2.27 -0.15 -15.64
N GLY A 11 2.25 -1.09 -14.69
CA GLY A 11 3.36 -1.33 -13.76
C GLY A 11 3.35 -0.41 -12.54
N HIS A 12 2.25 0.31 -12.28
CA HIS A 12 2.15 1.10 -11.06
C HIS A 12 1.80 0.22 -9.86
N PRO A 13 2.54 0.32 -8.74
CA PRO A 13 2.28 -0.48 -7.56
C PRO A 13 1.14 0.09 -6.72
N TYR A 14 0.30 -0.82 -6.24
CA TYR A 14 -0.77 -0.55 -5.30
C TYR A 14 -0.69 -1.51 -4.14
N CYS A 15 -0.82 -1.00 -2.92
CA CYS A 15 -0.84 -1.81 -1.73
C CYS A 15 -2.08 -1.51 -0.88
N TRP A 16 -2.53 -2.48 -0.09
CA TRP A 16 -3.68 -2.35 0.80
C TRP A 16 -3.54 -3.28 2.01
N GLY A 17 -4.45 -3.11 2.95
CA GLY A 17 -4.50 -3.83 4.21
C GLY A 17 -3.89 -3.03 5.34
N ARG A 18 -3.28 -3.74 6.30
CA ARG A 18 -2.73 -3.10 7.50
C ARG A 18 -1.52 -2.24 7.12
N ASN A 19 -1.46 -1.02 7.64
CA ASN A 19 -0.31 -0.12 7.52
C ASN A 19 0.24 0.34 8.89
N SER A 20 0.06 -0.48 9.94
CA SER A 20 0.47 -0.11 11.30
C SER A 20 1.97 0.14 11.46
N ASN A 21 2.81 -0.34 10.55
CA ASN A 21 4.27 -0.17 10.57
C ASN A 21 4.77 0.69 9.39
N GLY A 22 3.88 1.38 8.67
CA GLY A 22 4.26 2.15 7.47
C GLY A 22 4.63 1.29 6.25
N GLN A 23 4.35 -0.02 6.27
CA GLN A 23 4.72 -0.97 5.21
C GLN A 23 4.09 -0.70 3.84
N ILE A 24 3.06 0.16 3.77
CA ILE A 24 2.42 0.56 2.50
C ILE A 24 3.21 1.67 1.80
N GLY A 25 4.12 2.39 2.47
CA GLY A 25 5.00 3.35 1.79
C GLY A 25 4.28 4.62 1.29
N VAL A 26 3.21 5.04 1.97
CA VAL A 26 2.40 6.23 1.63
C VAL A 26 2.65 7.43 2.57
N ASN A 27 3.81 7.49 3.23
CA ASN A 27 4.14 8.51 4.24
C ASN A 27 3.05 8.71 5.32
N SER A 28 2.37 7.62 5.65
CA SER A 28 1.39 7.53 6.73
C SER A 28 1.59 6.18 7.39
N ASP A 29 1.49 6.12 8.71
CA ASP A 29 1.47 4.91 9.51
C ASP A 29 0.15 4.83 10.31
N GLY A 30 -0.22 3.64 10.77
CA GLY A 30 -1.37 3.46 11.67
C GLY A 30 -2.75 3.24 11.02
N ALA A 31 -2.91 3.42 9.71
CA ALA A 31 -4.20 3.22 9.02
C ALA A 31 -4.43 1.79 8.49
N TRP A 32 -5.69 1.37 8.36
CA TRP A 32 -6.10 0.20 7.58
C TRP A 32 -6.61 0.67 6.21
N TYR A 33 -5.97 0.23 5.14
CA TYR A 33 -6.35 0.56 3.77
C TYR A 33 -7.24 -0.55 3.23
N ALA A 34 -8.56 -0.38 3.28
CA ALA A 34 -9.51 -1.35 2.74
C ALA A 34 -9.53 -1.38 1.20
N ARG A 35 -8.89 -0.39 0.55
CA ARG A 35 -8.79 -0.26 -0.91
C ARG A 35 -7.32 -0.14 -1.32
N PRO A 36 -6.97 -0.56 -2.54
CA PRO A 36 -5.64 -0.35 -3.11
C PRO A 36 -5.31 1.15 -3.15
N ILE A 37 -4.22 1.55 -2.51
CA ILE A 37 -3.65 2.89 -2.63
C ILE A 37 -2.41 2.82 -3.50
N SER A 38 -2.23 3.79 -4.40
CA SER A 38 -1.03 3.92 -5.23
C SER A 38 0.15 4.25 -4.33
N VAL A 39 1.17 3.41 -4.34
CA VAL A 39 2.39 3.63 -3.56
C VAL A 39 3.42 4.26 -4.49
N PHE A 40 3.99 5.39 -4.10
CA PHE A 40 5.04 6.03 -4.89
C PHE A 40 6.38 5.46 -4.45
N THR A 41 6.97 4.58 -5.25
CA THR A 41 8.36 4.15 -5.06
C THR A 41 9.26 5.16 -5.77
N PRO A 42 10.16 5.88 -5.06
CA PRO A 42 11.20 6.68 -5.72
C PRO A 42 12.19 5.81 -6.50
#